data_AF-A0A524F350-F1
#
_entry.id   AF-A0A524F350-F1
#
_cell.length_a   1.000
_cell.length_b   1.000
_cell.length_c   1.000
_cell.angle_alpha   90.00
_cell.angle_beta   90.00
_cell.angle_gamma   90.00
#
_symmetry.space_group_name_H-M   'P 1'
#
loop_
_entity.id
_entity.type
_entity.pdbx_description
1 polymer ?
#
loop_
_entity_poly.entity_id
_entity_poly.type
_entity_poly.pdbx_seq_one_letter_code
_entity_poly.pdbx_strand_id
1 'polypeptide(L)' 'MTKLRRIIKMAKKKRSFAWSPLRKLMKKSGANIVARNAVDLLILNLEEVATDLTQQALKFAKHAER' A
#
# COMPACT_ATOMS: atom_id res chain seq x y z
N MET A 1 0.42 20.22 12.50
CA MET A 1 1.01 19.27 13.50
C MET A 1 0.36 17.88 13.37
N THR A 2 0.41 17.22 12.20
CA THR A 2 -0.40 16.00 11.93
C THR A 2 0.30 14.90 11.12
N LYS A 3 1.35 15.20 10.35
CA LYS A 3 2.04 14.18 9.52
C LYS A 3 2.90 13.20 10.33
N LEU A 4 3.49 13.67 11.44
CA LEU A 4 4.44 12.90 12.26
C LEU A 4 3.78 11.77 13.08
N ARG A 5 2.50 11.95 13.50
CA ARG A 5 1.78 10.95 14.32
C ARG A 5 1.39 9.68 13.53
N ARG A 6 1.36 9.73 12.20
CA ARG A 6 0.96 8.58 11.36
C ARG A 6 2.02 7.47 11.37
N ILE A 7 3.29 7.84 11.53
CA ILE A 7 4.43 6.92 11.45
C ILE A 7 4.48 5.99 12.68
N ILE A 8 4.14 6.52 13.87
CA ILE A 8 4.27 5.81 15.15
C ILE A 8 3.16 4.75 15.34
N LYS A 9 2.02 4.86 14.64
CA LYS A 9 0.91 3.87 14.72
C LYS A 9 1.12 2.62 13.84
N MET A 10 2.27 2.48 13.18
CA MET A 10 2.58 1.37 12.26
C MET A 10 3.00 0.06 12.96
N ALA A 11 3.06 0.02 14.30
CA ALA A 11 3.62 -1.13 15.02
C ALA A 11 2.70 -2.36 15.10
N LYS A 12 1.40 -2.28 14.74
CA LYS A 12 0.48 -3.45 14.82
C LYS A 12 -0.71 -3.43 13.85
N LYS A 13 -0.63 -2.71 12.72
CA LYS A 13 -1.71 -2.76 11.71
C LYS A 13 -1.53 -4.02 10.86
N LYS A 14 -2.55 -4.89 10.78
CA LYS A 14 -2.62 -5.94 9.74
C LYS A 14 -2.44 -5.24 8.39
N ARG A 15 -1.30 -5.48 7.74
CA ARG A 15 -1.00 -4.91 6.42
C ARG A 15 -1.80 -5.68 5.38
N SER A 16 -2.37 -4.98 4.40
CA SER A 16 -3.13 -5.62 3.32
C SER A 16 -2.20 -6.34 2.34
N PHE A 17 -0.93 -5.93 2.29
CA PHE A 17 0.11 -6.51 1.46
C PHE A 17 1.22 -7.14 2.30
N ALA A 18 1.71 -8.30 1.85
CA ALA A 18 2.82 -9.01 2.48
C ALA A 18 4.17 -8.40 2.06
N TRP A 19 5.04 -8.18 3.05
CA TRP A 19 6.34 -7.53 2.84
C TRP A 19 7.31 -8.37 1.99
N SER A 20 7.41 -9.68 2.26
CA SER A 20 8.38 -10.56 1.59
C SER A 20 8.12 -10.70 0.08
N PRO A 21 6.88 -10.96 -0.39
CA PRO A 21 6.56 -10.97 -1.81
C PRO A 21 6.84 -9.64 -2.50
N LEU A 22 6.52 -8.52 -1.87
CA LEU A 22 6.80 -7.19 -2.45
C LEU A 22 8.29 -6.92 -2.58
N ARG A 23 9.09 -7.23 -1.55
CA ARG A 23 10.55 -7.10 -1.67
C ARG A 23 11.11 -7.99 -2.78
N LYS A 24 10.62 -9.22 -2.91
CA LYS A 24 11.02 -10.15 -3.98
C LYS A 24 10.66 -9.59 -5.35
N LEU A 25 9.47 -9.00 -5.49
CA LEU A 25 9.05 -8.33 -6.72
C LEU A 25 9.97 -7.16 -7.07
N MET A 26 10.29 -6.29 -6.11
CA MET A 26 11.21 -5.16 -6.32
C MET A 26 12.59 -5.64 -6.82
N LYS A 27 13.13 -6.71 -6.23
CA LYS A 27 14.37 -7.34 -6.71
C LYS A 27 14.24 -7.84 -8.15
N LYS A 28 13.14 -8.55 -8.46
CA LYS A 28 12.85 -9.08 -9.80
C LYS A 28 12.73 -7.95 -10.85
N SER A 29 12.23 -6.79 -10.45
CA SER A 29 12.12 -5.60 -11.30
C SER A 29 13.42 -4.81 -11.47
N GLY A 30 14.56 -5.34 -11.00
CA GLY A 30 15.89 -4.73 -11.20
C GLY A 30 16.42 -3.89 -10.03
N ALA A 31 15.73 -3.84 -8.88
CA ALA A 31 16.25 -3.12 -7.72
C ALA A 31 17.43 -3.88 -7.08
N ASN A 32 18.66 -3.43 -7.32
CA ASN A 32 19.85 -4.08 -6.78
C ASN A 32 19.94 -4.00 -5.24
N ILE A 33 19.43 -2.94 -4.61
CA ILE A 33 19.33 -2.79 -3.16
C ILE A 33 17.91 -2.34 -2.79
N VAL A 34 17.33 -2.97 -1.77
CA VAL A 34 15.97 -2.66 -1.30
C VAL A 34 16.00 -2.43 0.20
N ALA A 35 15.91 -1.17 0.60
CA ALA A 35 15.85 -0.77 1.99
C ALA A 35 14.48 -1.11 2.60
N ARG A 36 14.44 -1.38 3.91
CA ARG A 36 13.20 -1.77 4.62
C ARG A 36 12.11 -0.69 4.50
N ASN A 37 12.49 0.57 4.73
CA ASN A 37 11.62 1.73 4.63
C ASN A 37 11.04 1.93 3.22
N ALA A 38 11.77 1.56 2.18
CA ALA A 38 11.27 1.63 0.81
C ALA A 38 10.10 0.66 0.58
N VAL A 39 10.21 -0.57 1.08
CA VAL A 39 9.11 -1.55 1.02
C VAL A 39 7.94 -1.09 1.87
N ASP A 40 8.19 -0.53 3.05
CA ASP A 40 7.13 0.03 3.90
C ASP A 40 6.38 1.17 3.21
N LEU A 41 7.11 2.08 2.55
CA LEU A 41 6.53 3.19 1.79
C LEU A 41 5.72 2.69 0.58
N LEU A 42 6.23 1.68 -0.12
CA LEU A 42 5.50 1.04 -1.22
C LEU A 42 4.19 0.42 -0.74
N ILE A 43 4.21 -0.29 0.39
CA ILE A 43 2.98 -0.85 0.98
C ILE A 43 1.97 0.24 1.28
N LEU A 44 2.41 1.36 1.87
CA LEU A 44 1.51 2.48 2.17
C LEU A 44 0.87 3.06 0.91
N ASN A 45 1.66 3.27 -0.15
CA ASN A 45 1.17 3.76 -1.43
C ASN A 45 0.18 2.77 -2.06
N LEU A 46 0.50 1.47 -2.07
CA LEU A 46 -0.40 0.44 -2.60
C LEU A 46 -1.72 0.36 -1.82
N GLU A 47 -1.71 0.54 -0.50
CA GLU A 47 -2.94 0.59 0.31
C GLU A 47 -3.80 1.82 -0.03
N GLU A 48 -3.17 2.98 -0.28
CA GLU A 48 -3.86 4.20 -0.71
C GLU A 48 -4.50 4.02 -2.10
N VAL A 49 -3.71 3.60 -3.09
CA VAL A 49 -4.19 3.35 -4.46
C VAL A 49 -5.29 2.30 -4.49
N ALA A 50 -5.15 1.19 -3.74
CA ALA A 50 -6.18 0.16 -3.70
C ALA A 50 -7.49 0.69 -3.10
N THR A 51 -7.41 1.55 -2.08
CA THR A 51 -8.59 2.18 -1.46
C THR A 51 -9.29 3.08 -2.45
N ASP A 52 -8.56 3.96 -3.12
CA ASP A 52 -9.11 4.93 -4.06
C ASP A 52 -9.75 4.25 -5.26
N LEU A 53 -9.05 3.24 -5.83
CA LEU A 53 -9.56 2.47 -6.95
C LEU A 53 -10.83 1.70 -6.58
N THR A 54 -10.86 1.10 -5.38
CA THR A 54 -12.06 0.40 -4.88
C THR A 54 -13.23 1.36 -4.69
N GLN A 55 -13.00 2.55 -4.15
CA GLN A 55 -14.05 3.57 -4.01
C GLN A 55 -14.60 4.00 -5.37
N GLN A 56 -13.73 4.16 -6.37
CA GLN A 56 -14.15 4.51 -7.72
C GLN A 56 -14.95 3.36 -8.37
N ALA A 57 -14.47 2.12 -8.24
CA ALA A 57 -15.19 0.95 -8.72
C ALA A 57 -16.58 0.82 -8.07
N LEU A 58 -16.69 1.07 -6.77
CA LEU A 58 -17.97 1.07 -6.07
C LEU A 58 -18.93 2.15 -6.57
N LYS A 59 -18.43 3.34 -6.94
CA LYS A 59 -19.27 4.39 -7.55
C LYS A 59 -19.82 3.94 -8.90
N PHE A 60 -18.99 3.31 -9.72
CA PHE A 60 -19.41 2.77 -11.02
C PHE A 60 -20.41 1.63 -10.88
N ALA A 61 -20.17 0.70 -9.95
CA ALA A 61 -21.07 -0.42 -9.67
C ALA A 61 -22.45 0.09 -9.21
N LYS A 62 -22.47 1.01 -8.23
CA LYS A 62 -23.70 1.67 -7.76
C LYS A 62 -24.45 2.40 -8.87
N HIS A 63 -23.73 3.09 -9.75
CA HIS A 63 -24.35 3.77 -10.89
C HIS A 63 -24.94 2.78 -11.91
N ALA A 64 -24.36 1.59 -12.01
CA ALA A 64 -24.84 0.50 -12.84
C ALA A 64 -25.87 -0.43 -12.15
N GLU A 65 -26.36 -0.05 -10.96
CA GLU A 65 -27.28 -0.84 -10.13
C GLU A 65 -26.78 -2.27 -9.82
N ARG A 66 -25.46 -2.45 -9.67
CA ARG A 66 -24.82 -3.73 -9.32
C ARG A 66 -23.79 -3.60 -8.20
#